data_AF-A0A3C0CSL2-F1
#
_entry.id   AF-A0A3C0CSL2-F1
#
_cell.length_a   1.000
_cell.length_b   1.000
_cell.length_c   1.000
_cell.angle_alpha   90.00
_cell.angle_beta   90.00
_cell.angle_gamma   90.00
#
_symmetry.space_group_name_H-M   'P 1'
#
loop_
_entity.id
_entity.type
_entity.pdbx_description
1 polymer ?
#
loop_
_entity_poly.entity_id
_entity_poly.type
_entity_poly.pdbx_seq_one_letter_code
_entity_poly.pdbx_strand_id
1 'polypeptide(L)' 'MKKIALLTLAALVLAISIPASAQQFADVPTDHWAYAAVQQLAQAGIIQGYPDGTF' A
#
# COMPACT_ATOMS: atom_id res chain seq x y z
N MET A 1 -3.81 32.43 -10.91
CA MET A 1 -4.16 31.95 -9.55
C MET A 1 -4.72 30.51 -9.57
N LYS A 2 -5.80 30.20 -10.32
CA LYS A 2 -6.38 28.84 -10.38
C LYS A 2 -5.41 27.74 -10.87
N LYS A 3 -4.58 28.04 -11.88
CA LYS A 3 -3.61 27.09 -12.47
C LYS A 3 -2.46 26.73 -11.51
N ILE A 4 -2.03 27.70 -10.69
CA ILE A 4 -0.95 27.51 -9.70
C ILE A 4 -1.47 26.63 -8.55
N ALA A 5 -2.71 26.87 -8.08
CA ALA A 5 -3.36 26.02 -7.09
C ALA A 5 -3.58 24.57 -7.59
N LEU A 6 -3.86 24.39 -8.89
CA LEU A 6 -4.02 23.07 -9.50
C LEU A 6 -2.68 22.31 -9.59
N LEU A 7 -1.58 23.02 -9.90
CA LEU A 7 -0.24 22.45 -9.96
C LEU A 7 0.28 22.06 -8.56
N THR A 8 0.00 22.85 -7.53
CA THR A 8 0.38 22.49 -6.15
C THR A 8 -0.41 21.30 -5.62
N LEU A 9 -1.68 21.17 -5.99
CA LEU A 9 -2.50 20.02 -5.61
C LEU A 9 -2.02 18.74 -6.32
N ALA A 10 -1.68 18.82 -7.61
CA ALA A 10 -1.14 17.69 -8.36
C ALA A 10 0.24 17.23 -7.84
N ALA A 11 1.11 18.18 -7.45
CA ALA A 11 2.40 17.87 -6.85
C ALA A 11 2.27 17.19 -5.47
N LEU A 12 1.27 17.59 -4.68
CA LEU A 12 0.97 16.93 -3.42
C LEU A 12 0.52 15.48 -3.63
N VAL A 13 -0.32 15.20 -4.64
CA VAL A 13 -0.77 13.83 -4.94
C VAL A 13 0.40 12.94 -5.39
N LEU A 14 1.34 13.46 -6.19
CA LEU A 14 2.51 12.70 -6.64
C LEU A 14 3.45 12.35 -5.47
N ALA A 15 3.59 13.24 -4.49
CA ALA A 15 4.43 13.02 -3.31
C ALA A 15 3.92 11.93 -2.35
N ILE A 16 2.66 11.48 -2.51
CA ILE A 16 2.05 10.40 -1.72
C ILE A 16 2.03 9.08 -2.51
N SER A 17 2.85 8.97 -3.57
CA SER A 17 3.03 7.69 -4.27
C SER A 17 3.83 6.74 -3.38
N ILE A 18 3.14 6.12 -2.41
CA ILE A 18 3.69 5.01 -1.62
C ILE A 18 3.83 3.86 -2.61
N PRO A 19 5.04 3.36 -2.89
CA PRO A 19 5.19 2.20 -3.73
C PRO A 19 4.42 1.05 -3.09
N ALA A 20 3.52 0.43 -3.85
CA ALA A 20 2.87 -0.80 -3.45
C ALA A 20 3.93 -1.91 -3.44
N SER A 21 4.73 -1.96 -2.37
CA SER A 21 5.60 -3.09 -2.08
C SER A 21 4.69 -4.29 -1.86
N ALA A 22 4.90 -5.37 -2.59
CA ALA A 22 4.27 -6.65 -2.31
C ALA A 22 4.80 -7.14 -0.96
N GLN A 23 4.18 -6.68 0.13
CA GLN A 23 4.60 -7.02 1.48
C GLN A 23 4.32 -8.51 1.69
N GLN A 24 5.39 -9.28 1.93
CA GLN A 24 5.27 -10.66 2.37
C GLN A 24 5.17 -10.68 3.89
N PHE A 25 4.17 -11.39 4.40
CA PHE A 25 3.93 -11.54 5.83
C PHE A 25 4.47 -12.89 6.29
N ALA A 26 5.19 -12.92 7.40
CA ALA A 26 5.88 -14.12 7.90
C ALA A 26 4.89 -15.22 8.34
N ASP A 27 3.72 -14.82 8.81
CA ASP A 27 2.63 -15.67 9.29
C ASP A 27 1.59 -16.02 8.21
N VAL A 28 1.71 -15.44 7.01
CA VAL A 28 0.88 -15.76 5.84
C VAL A 28 1.76 -16.26 4.69
N PRO A 29 2.24 -17.51 4.76
CA PRO A 29 3.03 -18.12 3.68
C PRO A 29 2.19 -18.34 2.41
N THR A 30 2.85 -18.61 1.28
CA THR A 30 2.21 -18.71 -0.05
C THR A 30 1.17 -19.81 -0.18
N ASP A 31 1.23 -20.84 0.66
CA ASP A 31 0.29 -21.97 0.72
C ASP A 31 -0.85 -21.74 1.74
N HIS A 32 -0.85 -20.63 2.47
CA HIS A 32 -1.91 -20.28 3.40
C HIS A 32 -3.19 -19.91 2.66
N TRP A 33 -4.34 -20.38 3.16
CA TRP A 33 -5.66 -20.15 2.53
C TRP A 33 -5.99 -18.67 2.32
N ALA A 34 -5.48 -17.79 3.20
CA ALA A 34 -5.72 -16.35 3.14
C ALA A 34 -4.70 -15.59 2.28
N TYR A 35 -3.64 -16.24 1.78
CA TYR A 35 -2.52 -15.58 1.12
C TYR A 35 -2.96 -14.60 0.02
N ALA A 36 -3.81 -15.07 -0.90
CA ALA A 36 -4.27 -14.25 -2.01
C ALA A 36 -5.07 -13.02 -1.55
N ALA A 37 -5.97 -13.19 -0.57
CA ALA A 37 -6.79 -12.10 -0.06
C ALA A 37 -5.96 -11.05 0.69
N VAL A 38 -5.06 -11.51 1.56
CA VAL A 38 -4.15 -10.64 2.32
C VAL A 38 -3.24 -9.87 1.37
N GLN A 39 -2.67 -10.53 0.36
CA GLN A 39 -1.81 -9.86 -0.61
C GLN A 39 -2.57 -8.79 -1.41
N GLN A 40 -3.82 -9.07 -1.84
CA GLN A 40 -4.63 -8.10 -2.58
C GLN A 40 -4.99 -6.88 -1.75
N LEU A 41 -5.40 -7.08 -0.49
CA LEU A 41 -5.77 -5.98 0.41
C LEU A 41 -4.54 -5.13 0.79
N ALA A 42 -3.37 -5.77 0.97
CA ALA A 42 -2.13 -5.08 1.27
C ALA A 42 -1.65 -4.25 0.07
N GLN A 43 -1.72 -4.81 -1.15
CA GLN A 43 -1.41 -4.08 -2.38
C GLN A 43 -2.36 -2.90 -2.62
N ALA A 44 -3.62 -3.03 -2.23
CA ALA A 44 -4.60 -1.95 -2.29
C ALA A 44 -4.41 -0.89 -1.17
N GLY A 45 -3.48 -1.10 -0.24
CA GLY A 45 -3.24 -0.21 0.89
C GLY A 45 -4.38 -0.19 1.92
N ILE A 46 -5.27 -1.18 1.90
CA ILE A 46 -6.43 -1.27 2.80
C ILE A 46 -6.00 -1.82 4.16
N ILE A 47 -5.03 -2.74 4.15
CA ILE A 47 -4.43 -3.32 5.35
C ILE A 47 -2.92 -3.07 5.34
N GLN A 48 -2.33 -3.14 6.52
CA GLN A 48 -0.90 -2.98 6.71
C GLN A 48 -0.47 -3.93 7.83
N GLY A 49 0.66 -4.61 7.64
CA GLY A 49 1.17 -5.52 8.66
C GLY A 49 1.79 -4.80 9.84
N TYR A 50 2.17 -5.60 10.83
CA TYR A 50 2.83 -5.14 12.02
C TYR A 50 4.34 -4.90 11.80
N PRO A 51 5.00 -4.11 12.67
CA PRO A 51 6.44 -3.86 12.57
C PRO A 51 7.32 -5.12 12.68
N ASP A 52 6.78 -6.21 13.21
CA ASP A 52 7.47 -7.50 13.34
C ASP A 52 7.38 -8.37 12.06
N GLY A 53 6.69 -7.90 11.01
CA GLY A 53 6.55 -8.60 9.73
C GLY A 53 5.36 -9.56 9.67
N THR A 54 4.46 -9.54 10.65
CA THR A 54 3.20 -10.30 10.63
C THR A 54 2.05 -9.49 10.00
N PHE A 55 0.97 -10.17 9.62
CA PHE A 55 -0.26 -9.57 9.10
C PHE A 55 -1.34 -9.43 10.17
#